data_AF-A0A2P8MIX1-F1
#
_entry.id   AF-A0A2P8MIX1-F1
#
_cell.length_a   1.000
_cell.length_b   1.000
_cell.length_c   1.000
_cell.angle_alpha   90.00
_cell.angle_beta   90.00
_cell.angle_gamma   90.00
#
_symmetry.space_group_name_H-M   'P 1'
#
loop_
_entity.id
_entity.type
_entity.pdbx_description
1 polymer ?
#
loop_
_entity_poly.entity_id
_entity_poly.type
_entity_poly.pdbx_seq_one_letter_code
_entity_poly.pdbx_strand_id
1 'polypeptide(L)'
;MYKCLIWGVSDEYTMAYDKLLFEILKKNLSIEALISKDKYAEYIDGKKVIDKTEISNYQFDYIIIFNKERYSDIKNEALELGIPERKILNGKVFFTSNFDFKRYCKLIENPITIISNNCWGGKISNHLGLKFNSPFINLFLELDDYMKFLENMDYYLDQELQVDDEGDVYSCDIPKGSLGSGDNKIIINFNHNASFEEAKNDWERRKKRINRKNLFIKMTLPANNEELVKRFDNLPYKNKVCFYPRPMKYKSIVFCPRYIWKCKNMARKTSNYDLVYFVMDTNWLQKSCDILKMLCGEDDFIREK
;
A
#
# COMPACT_ATOMS: atom_id res chain seq x y z
N MET A 1 15.87 3.62 16.74
CA MET A 1 14.69 3.99 17.53
C MET A 1 14.34 5.40 17.12
N TYR A 2 13.14 5.60 16.59
CA TYR A 2 12.70 6.90 16.10
C TYR A 2 12.14 7.76 17.23
N LYS A 3 12.43 9.05 17.22
CA LYS A 3 11.84 10.03 18.14
C LYS A 3 10.54 10.55 17.53
N CYS A 4 9.43 10.42 18.24
CA CYS A 4 8.11 10.78 17.76
C CYS A 4 7.45 11.83 18.64
N LEU A 5 6.77 12.77 18.01
CA LEU A 5 5.75 13.60 18.65
C LEU A 5 4.38 13.02 18.31
N ILE A 6 3.46 13.04 19.26
CA ILE A 6 2.08 12.59 19.04
C ILE A 6 1.18 13.81 18.95
N TRP A 7 0.38 13.94 17.90
CA TRP A 7 -0.57 15.04 17.75
C TRP A 7 -2.00 14.51 17.79
N GLY A 8 -2.74 14.89 18.84
CA GLY A 8 -4.10 14.40 19.10
C GLY A 8 -4.13 13.43 20.28
N VAL A 9 -4.32 13.96 21.48
CA VAL A 9 -4.47 13.21 22.74
C VAL A 9 -5.95 13.02 23.07
N SER A 10 -6.64 12.23 22.26
CA SER A 10 -8.07 11.94 22.41
C SER A 10 -8.34 10.43 22.42
N ASP A 11 -9.57 10.01 22.13
CA ASP A 11 -9.99 8.59 22.11
C ASP A 11 -9.07 7.71 21.26
N GLU A 12 -8.67 8.17 20.07
CA GLU A 12 -7.78 7.40 19.19
C GLU A 12 -6.40 7.17 19.80
N TYR A 13 -5.86 8.17 20.51
CA TYR A 13 -4.60 8.01 21.22
C TYR A 13 -4.72 6.94 22.32
N THR A 14 -5.76 7.03 23.15
CA THR A 14 -6.02 6.05 24.22
C THR A 14 -6.23 4.64 23.63
N MET A 15 -6.99 4.51 22.54
CA MET A 15 -7.20 3.25 21.83
C MET A 15 -5.91 2.67 21.25
N ALA A 16 -4.97 3.52 20.84
CA ALA A 16 -3.68 3.10 20.30
C ALA A 16 -2.59 2.95 21.38
N TYR A 17 -2.85 3.31 22.64
CA TYR A 17 -1.81 3.45 23.65
C TYR A 17 -1.07 2.13 23.93
N ASP A 18 -1.79 1.00 24.03
CA ASP A 18 -1.16 -0.32 24.16
C ASP A 18 -0.27 -0.67 22.96
N LYS A 19 -0.64 -0.23 21.76
CA LYS A 19 0.20 -0.40 20.55
C LYS A 19 1.45 0.48 20.64
N LEU A 20 1.33 1.73 21.08
CA LEU A 20 2.46 2.61 21.32
C LEU A 20 3.43 2.02 22.35
N LEU A 21 2.91 1.53 23.49
CA LEU A 21 3.69 0.84 24.51
C LEU A 21 4.43 -0.37 23.93
N PHE A 22 3.77 -1.18 23.11
CA PHE A 22 4.39 -2.31 22.46
C PHE A 22 5.52 -1.90 21.49
N GLU A 23 5.33 -0.84 20.70
CA GLU A 23 6.39 -0.30 19.84
C GLU A 23 7.57 0.29 20.63
N ILE A 24 7.31 0.91 21.77
CA ILE A 24 8.34 1.41 22.70
C ILE A 24 9.12 0.24 23.31
N LEU A 25 8.45 -0.82 23.76
CA LEU A 25 9.08 -2.03 24.30
C LEU A 25 9.99 -2.70 23.25
N LYS A 26 9.58 -2.70 21.99
CA LYS A 26 10.40 -3.17 20.85
C LYS A 26 11.54 -2.23 20.49
N LYS A 27 11.66 -1.05 21.13
CA LYS A 27 12.63 0.01 20.82
C LYS A 27 12.49 0.55 19.40
N ASN A 28 11.29 0.47 18.83
CA ASN A 28 11.02 1.00 17.50
C ASN A 28 10.86 2.52 17.55
N LEU A 29 10.18 3.05 18.58
CA LEU A 29 9.96 4.49 18.77
C LEU A 29 10.08 4.92 20.23
N SER A 30 10.26 6.22 20.45
CA SER A 30 10.05 6.94 21.72
C SER A 30 9.08 8.09 21.51
N ILE A 31 8.30 8.44 22.54
CA ILE A 31 7.44 9.63 22.53
C ILE A 31 8.17 10.75 23.27
N GLU A 32 8.42 11.86 22.58
CA GLU A 32 9.15 13.01 23.13
C GLU A 32 8.19 14.02 23.80
N ALA A 33 7.03 14.28 23.19
CA ALA A 33 5.96 15.11 23.73
C ALA A 33 4.63 14.83 23.02
N LEU A 34 3.56 15.36 23.62
CA LEU A 34 2.20 15.26 23.12
C LEU A 34 1.71 16.65 22.70
N ILE A 35 1.21 16.80 21.49
CA ILE A 35 0.72 18.04 20.92
C ILE A 35 -0.80 18.06 21.05
N SER A 36 -1.32 19.05 21.76
CA SER A 36 -2.75 19.26 21.95
C SER A 36 -3.10 20.74 21.93
N LYS A 37 -4.23 21.08 21.30
CA LYS A 37 -4.85 22.40 21.48
C LYS A 37 -5.53 22.50 22.85
N ASP A 38 -6.11 21.40 23.30
CA ASP A 38 -6.82 21.29 24.57
C ASP A 38 -5.84 20.85 25.66
N LYS A 39 -5.23 21.83 26.35
CA LYS A 39 -4.32 21.60 27.48
C LYS A 39 -5.12 21.37 28.77
N TYR A 40 -5.74 20.19 28.91
CA TYR A 40 -6.47 19.83 30.13
C TYR A 40 -5.57 19.24 31.23
N ALA A 41 -4.34 18.85 30.90
CA ALA A 41 -3.30 18.42 31.83
C ALA A 41 -1.91 18.84 31.32
N GLU A 42 -0.96 19.06 32.23
CA GLU A 42 0.43 19.38 31.85
C GLU A 42 1.18 18.13 31.35
N TYR A 43 0.87 16.96 31.91
CA TYR A 43 1.44 15.67 31.54
C TYR A 43 0.33 14.63 31.33
N ILE A 44 0.47 13.84 30.27
CA ILE A 44 -0.34 12.64 30.03
C ILE A 44 0.66 11.50 29.79
N ASP A 45 0.47 10.37 30.48
CA ASP A 45 1.37 9.21 30.37
C ASP A 45 2.86 9.52 30.63
N GLY A 46 3.12 10.50 31.51
CA GLY A 46 4.46 10.98 31.83
C GLY A 46 5.12 11.80 30.71
N LYS A 47 4.36 12.20 29.67
CA LYS A 47 4.83 13.04 28.56
C LYS A 47 4.19 14.41 28.62
N LYS A 48 5.02 15.43 28.39
CA LYS A 48 4.59 16.84 28.45
C LYS A 48 3.61 17.14 27.31
N VAL A 49 2.53 17.83 27.64
CA VAL A 49 1.55 18.35 26.67
C VAL A 49 1.99 19.74 26.24
N ILE A 50 2.24 19.90 24.94
CA ILE A 50 2.76 21.12 24.32
C ILE A 50 1.77 21.68 23.29
N ASP A 51 1.89 22.98 23.03
CA ASP A 51 1.22 23.60 21.89
C ASP A 51 1.99 23.33 20.59
N LYS A 52 1.30 23.42 19.45
CA LYS A 52 1.92 23.23 18.13
C LYS A 52 3.07 24.23 17.85
N THR A 53 3.03 25.42 18.44
CA THR A 53 4.10 26.42 18.33
C THR A 53 5.40 25.99 19.01
N GLU A 54 5.33 25.04 19.94
CA GLU A 54 6.49 24.53 20.69
C GLU A 54 7.19 23.36 19.98
N ILE A 55 6.64 22.85 18.86
CA ILE A 55 7.20 21.68 18.12
C ILE A 55 8.65 21.92 17.70
N SER A 56 9.01 23.14 17.33
CA SER A 56 10.37 23.52 16.91
C SER A 56 11.42 23.35 18.02
N ASN A 57 11.00 23.26 19.29
CA ASN A 57 11.89 23.03 20.42
C ASN A 57 12.30 21.56 20.57
N TYR A 58 11.73 20.65 19.77
CA TYR A 58 11.94 19.20 19.88
C TYR A 58 12.68 18.65 18.66
N GLN A 59 13.61 17.73 18.91
CA GLN A 59 14.17 16.89 17.85
C GLN A 59 13.31 15.65 17.66
N PHE A 60 12.77 15.48 16.45
CA PHE A 60 11.93 14.35 16.11
C PHE A 60 12.16 13.86 14.67
N ASP A 61 11.92 12.57 14.47
CA ASP A 61 11.91 11.91 13.18
C ASP A 61 10.50 11.98 12.56
N TYR A 62 9.46 11.78 13.38
CA TYR A 62 8.06 11.75 12.93
C TYR A 62 7.09 12.47 13.87
N ILE A 63 6.01 12.97 13.30
CA ILE A 63 4.79 13.36 14.00
C ILE A 63 3.71 12.33 13.66
N ILE A 64 3.08 11.75 14.67
CA ILE A 64 2.00 10.77 14.51
C ILE A 64 0.69 11.43 14.90
N ILE A 65 -0.22 11.58 13.94
CA ILE A 65 -1.52 12.25 14.16
C ILE A 65 -2.58 11.21 14.51
N PHE A 66 -3.11 11.24 15.74
CA PHE A 66 -4.27 10.45 16.16
C PHE A 66 -5.52 11.32 16.16
N ASN A 67 -6.05 11.56 14.97
CA ASN A 67 -7.36 12.16 14.75
C ASN A 67 -7.81 11.87 13.33
N LYS A 68 -8.65 10.85 13.12
CA LYS A 68 -9.10 10.44 11.79
C LYS A 68 -9.95 11.51 11.11
N GLU A 69 -10.84 12.16 11.86
CA GLU A 69 -11.81 13.12 11.32
C GLU A 69 -11.12 14.39 10.82
N ARG A 70 -10.11 14.87 11.55
CA ARG A 70 -9.38 16.10 11.26
C ARG A 70 -7.94 15.87 10.79
N TYR A 71 -7.61 14.65 10.35
CA TYR A 71 -6.26 14.32 9.91
C TYR A 71 -5.74 15.30 8.85
N SER A 72 -6.57 15.61 7.84
CA SER A 72 -6.20 16.52 6.76
C SER A 72 -5.91 17.93 7.27
N ASP A 73 -6.75 18.45 8.16
CA ASP A 73 -6.56 19.78 8.76
C ASP A 73 -5.26 19.84 9.56
N ILE A 74 -5.04 18.87 10.46
CA ILE A 74 -3.85 18.82 11.32
C ILE A 74 -2.59 18.62 10.47
N LYS A 75 -2.66 17.80 9.42
CA LYS A 75 -1.57 17.66 8.46
C LYS A 75 -1.26 19.00 7.79
N ASN A 76 -2.27 19.75 7.35
CA ASN A 76 -2.06 21.06 6.73
C ASN A 76 -1.46 22.07 7.73
N GLU A 77 -1.94 22.10 8.97
CA GLU A 77 -1.35 22.92 10.03
C GLU A 77 0.13 22.55 10.27
N ALA A 78 0.48 21.27 10.26
CA ALA A 78 1.86 20.82 10.38
C ALA A 78 2.72 21.24 9.18
N LEU A 79 2.18 21.17 7.96
CA LEU A 79 2.86 21.64 6.74
C LEU A 79 3.09 23.16 6.77
N GLU A 80 2.11 23.94 7.24
CA GLU A 80 2.22 25.40 7.43
C GLU A 80 3.29 25.77 8.45
N LEU A 81 3.50 24.93 9.47
CA LEU A 81 4.62 25.04 10.42
C LEU A 81 5.98 24.62 9.83
N GLY A 82 6.04 24.29 8.54
CA GLY A 82 7.27 23.89 7.84
C GLY A 82 7.71 22.45 8.09
N ILE A 83 6.86 21.61 8.70
CA ILE A 83 7.19 20.20 8.94
C ILE A 83 7.12 19.45 7.59
N PRO A 84 8.19 18.76 7.16
CA PRO A 84 8.17 18.05 5.89
C PRO A 84 7.08 16.98 5.84
N GLU A 85 6.34 16.89 4.72
CA GLU A 85 5.25 15.91 4.55
C GLU A 85 5.67 14.48 4.91
N ARG A 86 6.90 14.09 4.56
CA ARG A 86 7.47 12.76 4.84
C ARG A 86 7.61 12.43 6.33
N LYS A 87 7.57 13.43 7.22
CA LYS A 87 7.63 13.25 8.68
C LYS A 87 6.23 13.14 9.31
N ILE A 88 5.16 13.38 8.56
CA ILE A 88 3.80 13.39 9.10
C ILE A 88 3.16 12.03 8.81
N LEU A 89 2.81 11.30 9.88
CA LEU A 89 2.22 9.98 9.82
C LEU A 89 0.78 10.01 10.30
N ASN A 90 -0.10 9.29 9.61
CA ASN A 90 -1.46 9.07 10.09
C ASN A 90 -1.45 7.93 11.12
N GLY A 91 -1.87 8.22 12.35
CA GLY A 91 -1.95 7.25 13.45
C GLY A 91 -2.85 6.06 13.18
N LYS A 92 -3.79 6.15 12.21
CA LYS A 92 -4.68 5.04 11.83
C LYS A 92 -3.95 3.73 11.53
N VAL A 93 -2.70 3.80 11.07
CA VAL A 93 -1.89 2.64 10.68
C VAL A 93 -1.56 1.74 11.87
N PHE A 94 -1.55 2.27 13.10
CA PHE A 94 -1.35 1.49 14.32
C PHE A 94 -2.48 0.48 14.57
N PHE A 95 -3.64 0.68 13.94
CA PHE A 95 -4.78 -0.24 14.02
C PHE A 95 -4.75 -1.34 12.94
N THR A 96 -3.75 -1.33 12.05
CA THR A 96 -3.52 -2.45 11.14
C THR A 96 -3.05 -3.68 11.91
N SER A 97 -3.57 -4.86 11.58
CA SER A 97 -3.11 -6.11 12.21
C SER A 97 -1.61 -6.30 11.97
N ASN A 98 -0.90 -6.83 12.96
CA ASN A 98 0.54 -7.08 12.87
C ASN A 98 1.37 -5.82 12.58
N PHE A 99 0.90 -4.65 13.01
CA PHE A 99 1.65 -3.42 12.89
C PHE A 99 3.03 -3.53 13.55
N ASP A 100 4.04 -3.01 12.85
CA ASP A 100 5.38 -2.83 13.35
C ASP A 100 5.93 -1.51 12.80
N PHE A 101 6.25 -0.58 13.71
CA PHE A 101 6.60 0.78 13.33
C PHE A 101 7.91 0.84 12.54
N LYS A 102 8.88 -0.02 12.85
CA LYS A 102 10.16 -0.07 12.13
C LYS A 102 9.97 -0.53 10.68
N ARG A 103 9.17 -1.58 10.45
CA ARG A 103 8.81 -2.02 9.09
C ARG A 103 8.05 -0.92 8.35
N TYR A 104 7.08 -0.30 9.01
CA TYR A 104 6.30 0.79 8.41
C TYR A 104 7.19 1.97 7.98
N CYS A 105 8.07 2.46 8.85
CA CYS A 105 9.03 3.52 8.52
C CYS A 105 9.99 3.12 7.39
N LYS A 106 10.46 1.86 7.34
CA LYS A 106 11.30 1.35 6.23
C LYS A 106 10.62 1.53 4.87
N LEU A 107 9.30 1.34 4.78
CA LEU A 107 8.53 1.53 3.54
C LEU A 107 8.37 3.01 3.15
N ILE A 108 8.54 3.93 4.09
CA ILE A 108 8.47 5.38 3.87
C ILE A 108 9.84 5.95 3.51
N GLU A 109 10.87 5.58 4.27
CA GLU A 109 12.24 6.10 4.10
C GLU A 109 12.89 5.61 2.80
N ASN A 110 12.61 4.37 2.42
CA ASN A 110 12.88 3.84 1.09
C ASN A 110 11.52 3.64 0.40
N PRO A 111 10.95 4.66 -0.27
CA PRO A 111 9.56 4.65 -0.69
C PRO A 111 9.22 3.41 -1.51
N ILE A 112 8.31 2.57 -1.02
CA ILE A 112 7.91 1.36 -1.74
C ILE A 112 7.15 1.72 -3.02
N THR A 113 7.48 1.04 -4.12
CA THR A 113 6.76 1.10 -5.39
C THR A 113 6.12 -0.26 -5.67
N ILE A 114 4.81 -0.33 -5.53
CA ILE A 114 4.04 -1.54 -5.79
C ILE A 114 3.63 -1.57 -7.27
N ILE A 115 4.07 -2.59 -7.99
CA ILE A 115 3.63 -2.88 -9.36
C ILE A 115 2.68 -4.07 -9.28
N SER A 116 1.39 -3.87 -9.57
CA SER A 116 0.39 -4.93 -9.51
C SER A 116 -0.47 -4.99 -10.75
N ASN A 117 -0.87 -6.18 -11.17
CA ASN A 117 -1.70 -6.40 -12.36
C ASN A 117 -3.14 -5.85 -12.26
N ASN A 118 -3.53 -5.30 -11.12
CA ASN A 118 -4.84 -4.71 -10.85
C ASN A 118 -4.78 -3.68 -9.71
N CYS A 119 -5.92 -3.15 -9.24
CA CYS A 119 -5.98 -2.10 -8.21
C CYS A 119 -5.44 -2.48 -6.80
N TRP A 120 -4.86 -3.67 -6.63
CA TRP A 120 -4.37 -4.17 -5.34
C TRP A 120 -3.33 -3.22 -4.70
N GLY A 121 -2.34 -2.76 -5.46
CA GLY A 121 -1.30 -1.85 -4.94
C GLY A 121 -1.86 -0.53 -4.43
N GLY A 122 -2.87 0.02 -5.10
CA GLY A 122 -3.59 1.22 -4.66
C GLY A 122 -4.38 1.00 -3.37
N LYS A 123 -5.07 -0.14 -3.24
CA LYS A 123 -5.80 -0.51 -2.01
C LYS A 123 -4.86 -0.68 -0.81
N ILE A 124 -3.72 -1.37 -1.00
CA ILE A 124 -2.72 -1.57 0.06
C ILE A 124 -2.07 -0.24 0.47
N SER A 125 -1.67 0.58 -0.50
CA SER A 125 -1.08 1.89 -0.22
C SER A 125 -2.06 2.78 0.58
N ASN A 126 -3.34 2.82 0.20
CA ASN A 126 -4.36 3.56 0.95
C ASN A 126 -4.59 3.02 2.36
N HIS A 127 -4.65 1.69 2.51
CA HIS A 127 -4.82 1.02 3.81
C HIS A 127 -3.70 1.41 4.77
N LEU A 128 -2.46 1.43 4.27
CA LEU A 128 -1.27 1.82 5.03
C LEU A 128 -1.02 3.34 5.03
N GLY A 129 -1.87 4.17 4.43
CA GLY A 129 -1.66 5.62 4.36
C GLY A 129 -0.41 6.05 3.60
N LEU A 130 0.13 5.20 2.72
CA LEU A 130 1.31 5.46 1.91
C LEU A 130 0.93 6.27 0.66
N LYS A 131 1.84 7.18 0.25
CA LYS A 131 1.74 7.89 -1.02
C LYS A 131 1.84 6.90 -2.19
N PHE A 132 1.07 7.13 -3.25
CA PHE A 132 1.21 6.36 -4.48
C PHE A 132 2.51 6.71 -5.22
N ASN A 133 3.53 5.87 -5.03
CA ASN A 133 4.84 5.92 -5.70
C ASN A 133 4.90 4.96 -6.90
N SER A 134 3.76 4.67 -7.51
CA SER A 134 3.62 3.77 -8.64
C SER A 134 2.55 4.30 -9.58
N PRO A 135 2.70 4.15 -10.91
CA PRO A 135 1.61 4.43 -11.85
C PRO A 135 0.54 3.32 -11.88
N PHE A 136 0.79 2.15 -11.29
CA PHE A 136 -0.13 0.99 -11.24
C PHE A 136 -1.23 1.18 -10.19
N ILE A 137 -2.02 2.24 -10.36
CA ILE A 137 -3.12 2.64 -9.49
C ILE A 137 -4.37 2.77 -10.35
N ASN A 138 -5.48 2.20 -9.88
CA ASN A 138 -6.79 2.29 -10.55
C ASN A 138 -6.84 1.72 -11.98
N LEU A 139 -5.96 0.78 -12.28
CA LEU A 139 -5.84 0.13 -13.57
C LEU A 139 -5.69 -1.39 -13.43
N PHE A 140 -5.85 -2.11 -14.52
CA PHE A 140 -5.44 -3.50 -14.63
C PHE A 140 -4.81 -3.80 -16.00
N LEU A 141 -3.97 -4.82 -16.03
CA LEU A 141 -3.45 -5.43 -17.25
C LEU A 141 -3.87 -6.89 -17.25
N GLU A 142 -4.20 -7.40 -18.43
CA GLU A 142 -4.35 -8.84 -18.63
C GLU A 142 -3.03 -9.55 -18.37
N LEU A 143 -3.10 -10.84 -18.02
CA LEU A 143 -1.95 -11.58 -17.50
C LEU A 143 -0.77 -11.64 -18.46
N ASP A 144 -1.03 -11.84 -19.75
CA ASP A 144 0.04 -11.91 -20.77
C ASP A 144 0.71 -10.56 -20.98
N ASP A 145 -0.06 -9.48 -21.04
CA ASP A 145 0.45 -8.11 -21.15
C ASP A 145 1.21 -7.68 -19.89
N TYR A 146 0.72 -8.07 -18.71
CA TYR A 146 1.41 -7.84 -17.45
C TYR A 146 2.74 -8.59 -17.40
N MET A 147 2.78 -9.84 -17.86
CA MET A 147 4.03 -10.61 -17.93
C MET A 147 5.02 -10.00 -18.92
N LYS A 148 4.58 -9.59 -20.11
CA LYS A 148 5.41 -8.83 -21.06
C LYS A 148 5.99 -7.58 -20.39
N PHE A 149 5.14 -6.81 -19.71
CA PHE A 149 5.56 -5.62 -18.97
C PHE A 149 6.65 -5.95 -17.94
N LEU A 150 6.47 -7.00 -17.14
CA LEU A 150 7.43 -7.38 -16.10
C LEU A 150 8.74 -7.92 -16.65
N GLU A 151 8.73 -8.57 -17.82
CA GLU A 151 9.91 -9.10 -18.49
C GLU A 151 10.75 -7.99 -19.15
N ASN A 152 10.15 -6.84 -19.49
CA ASN A 152 10.84 -5.71 -20.12
C ASN A 152 10.41 -4.34 -19.58
N MET A 153 10.36 -4.19 -18.25
CA MET A 153 9.77 -3.02 -17.57
C MET A 153 10.34 -1.67 -18.05
N ASP A 154 11.65 -1.59 -18.28
CA ASP A 154 12.33 -0.34 -18.65
C ASP A 154 11.88 0.14 -20.02
N TYR A 155 11.85 -0.76 -21.00
CA TYR A 155 11.33 -0.46 -22.34
C TYR A 155 9.93 0.14 -22.28
N TYR A 156 9.02 -0.49 -21.53
CA TYR A 156 7.63 -0.04 -21.44
C TYR A 156 7.46 1.28 -20.70
N LEU A 157 8.23 1.52 -19.63
CA LEU A 157 8.18 2.78 -18.90
C LEU A 157 8.71 3.97 -19.73
N ASP A 158 9.61 3.69 -20.68
CA ASP A 158 10.14 4.69 -21.60
C ASP A 158 9.20 4.98 -22.79
N GLN A 159 8.19 4.14 -23.04
CA GLN A 159 7.20 4.41 -24.07
C GLN A 159 6.25 5.55 -23.66
N GLU A 160 5.77 6.29 -24.65
CA GLU A 160 4.64 7.19 -24.48
C GLU A 160 3.35 6.37 -24.38
N LEU A 161 2.50 6.69 -23.40
CA LEU A 161 1.16 6.13 -23.31
C LEU A 161 0.28 6.68 -24.43
N GLN A 162 -0.12 5.80 -25.34
CA GLN A 162 -1.02 6.11 -26.46
C GLN A 162 -2.44 5.69 -26.15
N VAL A 163 -3.42 6.41 -26.70
CA VAL A 163 -4.83 6.01 -26.62
C VAL A 163 -5.03 4.75 -27.44
N ASP A 164 -5.70 3.77 -26.84
CA ASP A 164 -6.20 2.58 -27.53
C ASP A 164 -7.73 2.65 -27.66
N ASP A 165 -8.38 3.14 -26.60
CA ASP A 165 -9.82 3.37 -26.50
C ASP A 165 -10.07 4.58 -25.61
N GLU A 166 -10.87 5.55 -26.05
CA GLU A 166 -11.22 6.72 -25.24
C GLU A 166 -12.13 6.36 -24.05
N GLY A 167 -12.84 5.23 -24.14
CA GLY A 167 -13.92 4.87 -23.24
C GLY A 167 -15.21 5.67 -23.52
N ASP A 168 -16.34 5.16 -23.01
CA ASP A 168 -17.63 5.83 -23.07
C ASP A 168 -18.48 5.43 -21.85
N VAL A 169 -18.82 6.44 -21.05
CA VAL A 169 -19.61 6.27 -19.84
C VAL A 169 -21.05 5.79 -20.11
N TYR A 170 -21.59 6.05 -21.32
CA TYR A 170 -22.95 5.65 -21.69
C TYR A 170 -23.02 4.19 -22.18
N SER A 171 -21.92 3.64 -22.70
CA SER A 171 -21.79 2.21 -23.02
C SER A 171 -21.14 1.40 -21.90
N CYS A 172 -20.74 2.05 -20.81
CA CYS A 172 -19.95 1.46 -19.71
C CYS A 172 -18.56 0.97 -20.16
N ASP A 173 -18.00 1.54 -21.23
CA ASP A 173 -16.65 1.25 -21.68
C ASP A 173 -15.63 2.12 -20.93
N ILE A 174 -14.58 1.48 -20.44
CA ILE A 174 -13.48 2.16 -19.73
C ILE A 174 -12.40 2.62 -20.72
N PRO A 175 -11.71 3.74 -20.44
CA PRO A 175 -10.57 4.15 -21.25
C PRO A 175 -9.46 3.09 -21.24
N LYS A 176 -8.81 2.90 -22.40
CA LYS A 176 -7.67 2.00 -22.55
C LYS A 176 -6.49 2.74 -23.17
N GLY A 177 -5.33 2.47 -22.63
CA GLY A 177 -4.06 2.95 -23.16
C GLY A 177 -3.19 1.80 -23.62
N SER A 178 -2.20 2.11 -24.43
CA SER A 178 -1.21 1.13 -24.87
C SER A 178 0.21 1.66 -24.74
N LEU A 179 1.13 0.72 -24.52
CA LEU A 179 2.57 0.95 -24.53
C LEU A 179 3.23 -0.02 -25.50
N GLY A 180 4.23 0.44 -26.22
CA GLY A 180 4.90 -0.34 -27.27
C GLY A 180 4.07 -0.44 -28.55
N SER A 181 4.53 -1.26 -29.49
CA SER A 181 3.92 -1.42 -30.81
C SER A 181 4.13 -2.84 -31.36
N GLY A 182 3.35 -3.21 -32.37
CA GLY A 182 3.39 -4.56 -32.95
C GLY A 182 3.16 -5.65 -31.91
N ASP A 183 3.95 -6.72 -31.96
CA ASP A 183 3.87 -7.85 -31.03
C ASP A 183 4.20 -7.49 -29.57
N ASN A 184 4.91 -6.37 -29.37
CA ASN A 184 5.27 -5.86 -28.05
C ASN A 184 4.21 -4.93 -27.45
N LYS A 185 3.14 -4.58 -28.19
CA LYS A 185 2.06 -3.76 -27.67
C LYS A 185 1.41 -4.45 -26.47
N ILE A 186 1.24 -3.70 -25.37
CA ILE A 186 0.47 -4.11 -24.20
C ILE A 186 -0.67 -3.12 -23.97
N ILE A 187 -1.80 -3.61 -23.43
CA ILE A 187 -2.97 -2.81 -23.11
C ILE A 187 -3.08 -2.59 -21.61
N ILE A 188 -3.39 -1.35 -21.24
CA ILE A 188 -3.67 -0.91 -19.88
C ILE A 188 -5.12 -0.45 -19.82
N ASN A 189 -5.89 -1.04 -18.92
CA ASN A 189 -7.31 -0.75 -18.75
C ASN A 189 -7.51 0.14 -17.51
N PHE A 190 -8.16 1.31 -17.66
CA PHE A 190 -8.25 2.32 -16.60
C PHE A 190 -9.64 2.36 -15.94
N ASN A 191 -9.80 1.66 -14.82
CA ASN A 191 -11.10 1.42 -14.17
C ASN A 191 -11.73 2.65 -13.48
N HIS A 192 -10.95 3.68 -13.12
CA HIS A 192 -11.45 4.80 -12.31
C HIS A 192 -11.24 6.17 -12.96
N ASN A 193 -10.78 6.21 -14.21
CA ASN A 193 -10.66 7.44 -14.99
C ASN A 193 -11.85 7.55 -15.93
N ALA A 194 -12.43 8.75 -16.04
CA ALA A 194 -13.57 8.97 -16.93
C ALA A 194 -13.14 9.17 -18.39
N SER A 195 -11.87 9.51 -18.63
CA SER A 195 -11.30 9.70 -19.95
C SER A 195 -9.85 9.20 -20.00
N PHE A 196 -9.38 8.90 -21.21
CA PHE A 196 -7.98 8.55 -21.44
C PHE A 196 -7.02 9.68 -21.03
N GLU A 197 -7.39 10.94 -21.24
CA GLU A 197 -6.56 12.10 -20.87
C GLU A 197 -6.31 12.18 -19.36
N GLU A 198 -7.33 11.94 -18.53
CA GLU A 198 -7.15 11.84 -17.08
C GLU A 198 -6.21 10.69 -16.71
N ALA A 199 -6.40 9.53 -17.33
CA ALA A 199 -5.56 8.36 -17.12
C ALA A 199 -4.10 8.61 -17.51
N LYS A 200 -3.84 9.26 -18.66
CA LYS A 200 -2.50 9.62 -19.13
C LYS A 200 -1.82 10.60 -18.19
N ASN A 201 -2.52 11.63 -17.73
CA ASN A 201 -2.00 12.59 -16.75
C ASN A 201 -1.64 11.91 -15.43
N ASP A 202 -2.49 11.00 -14.95
CA ASP A 202 -2.25 10.22 -13.75
C ASP A 202 -1.04 9.29 -13.89
N TRP A 203 -0.95 8.57 -15.02
CA TRP A 203 0.14 7.66 -15.37
C TRP A 203 1.47 8.41 -15.41
N GLU A 204 1.59 9.45 -16.25
CA GLU A 204 2.86 10.18 -16.44
C GLU A 204 3.33 10.88 -15.16
N ARG A 205 2.41 11.44 -14.37
CA ARG A 205 2.75 12.06 -13.08
C ARG A 205 3.23 11.04 -12.05
N ARG A 206 2.65 9.83 -12.02
CA ARG A 206 3.01 8.77 -11.04
C ARG A 206 4.20 7.93 -11.49
N LYS A 207 4.41 7.76 -12.80
CA LYS A 207 5.56 7.07 -13.41
C LYS A 207 6.89 7.64 -12.91
N LYS A 208 6.96 8.97 -12.80
CA LYS A 208 8.12 9.71 -12.27
C LYS A 208 8.47 9.39 -10.80
N ARG A 209 7.59 8.72 -10.06
CA ARG A 209 7.77 8.40 -8.64
C ARG A 209 8.28 6.98 -8.40
N ILE A 210 8.44 6.18 -9.46
CA ILE A 210 8.92 4.81 -9.35
C ILE A 210 10.29 4.80 -8.66
N ASN A 211 10.38 4.07 -7.56
CA ASN A 211 11.61 3.80 -6.86
C ASN A 211 12.09 2.38 -7.20
N ARG A 212 13.03 2.28 -8.14
CA ARG A 212 13.62 1.00 -8.57
C ARG A 212 14.34 0.26 -7.45
N LYS A 213 14.79 0.96 -6.40
CA LYS A 213 15.48 0.36 -5.25
C LYS A 213 14.52 -0.34 -4.28
N ASN A 214 13.21 -0.13 -4.40
CA ASN A 214 12.21 -0.77 -3.56
C ASN A 214 10.93 -1.13 -4.34
N LEU A 215 11.10 -1.97 -5.36
CA LEU A 215 9.98 -2.55 -6.10
C LEU A 215 9.38 -3.72 -5.32
N PHE A 216 8.05 -3.76 -5.29
CA PHE A 216 7.27 -4.92 -4.86
C PHE A 216 6.35 -5.35 -6.00
N ILE A 217 6.57 -6.55 -6.53
CA ILE A 217 5.80 -7.05 -7.68
C ILE A 217 4.70 -7.98 -7.20
N LYS A 218 3.46 -7.71 -7.59
CA LYS A 218 2.32 -8.53 -7.22
C LYS A 218 1.54 -8.97 -8.45
N MET A 219 1.32 -10.27 -8.56
CA MET A 219 0.36 -10.85 -9.49
C MET A 219 -0.76 -11.55 -8.73
N THR A 220 -1.99 -11.50 -9.25
CA THR A 220 -3.02 -12.46 -8.90
C THR A 220 -3.33 -13.29 -10.13
N LEU A 221 -3.14 -14.60 -10.01
CA LEU A 221 -3.40 -15.56 -11.07
C LEU A 221 -4.54 -16.49 -10.60
N PRO A 222 -5.80 -16.19 -10.99
CA PRO A 222 -6.95 -16.94 -10.53
C PRO A 222 -7.14 -18.26 -11.29
N ALA A 223 -6.59 -18.44 -12.49
CA ALA A 223 -6.76 -19.66 -13.28
C ALA A 223 -5.55 -20.60 -13.14
N ASN A 224 -5.75 -21.88 -13.44
CA ASN A 224 -4.65 -22.84 -13.44
C ASN A 224 -3.73 -22.59 -14.64
N ASN A 225 -2.53 -22.06 -14.40
CA ASN A 225 -1.53 -21.83 -15.44
C ASN A 225 -0.12 -21.94 -14.84
N GLU A 226 0.42 -23.16 -14.83
CA GLU A 226 1.75 -23.41 -14.27
C GLU A 226 2.87 -22.74 -15.07
N GLU A 227 2.70 -22.55 -16.38
CA GLU A 227 3.69 -21.88 -17.21
C GLU A 227 3.87 -20.41 -16.79
N LEU A 228 2.78 -19.66 -16.62
CA LEU A 228 2.83 -18.30 -16.10
C LEU A 228 3.39 -18.24 -14.67
N VAL A 229 3.05 -19.20 -13.81
CA VAL A 229 3.64 -19.31 -12.46
C VAL A 229 5.16 -19.44 -12.56
N LYS A 230 5.65 -20.35 -13.40
CA LYS A 230 7.08 -20.59 -13.59
C LYS A 230 7.79 -19.36 -14.15
N ARG A 231 7.20 -18.69 -15.16
CA ARG A 231 7.73 -17.43 -15.71
C ARG A 231 7.82 -16.35 -14.63
N PHE A 232 6.77 -16.18 -13.83
CA PHE A 232 6.74 -15.18 -12.76
C PHE A 232 7.77 -15.46 -11.65
N ASP A 233 7.91 -16.72 -11.20
CA ASP A 233 8.89 -17.09 -10.16
C ASP A 233 10.34 -16.81 -10.61
N ASN A 234 10.62 -16.99 -11.91
CA ASN A 234 11.93 -16.74 -12.53
C ASN A 234 12.26 -15.25 -12.76
N LEU A 235 11.30 -14.32 -12.58
CA LEU A 235 11.58 -12.90 -12.74
C LEU A 235 12.64 -12.41 -11.75
N PRO A 236 13.52 -11.46 -12.17
CA PRO A 236 14.69 -11.04 -11.39
C PRO A 236 14.35 -10.17 -10.16
N TYR A 237 13.08 -9.83 -9.96
CA TYR A 237 12.65 -9.04 -8.81
C TYR A 237 12.82 -9.82 -7.51
N LYS A 238 13.57 -9.23 -6.58
CA LYS A 238 13.84 -9.81 -5.27
C LYS A 238 12.57 -9.96 -4.43
N ASN A 239 11.70 -8.96 -4.46
CA ASN A 239 10.48 -8.92 -3.67
C ASN A 239 9.25 -9.03 -4.58
N LYS A 240 8.71 -10.23 -4.69
CA LYS A 240 7.59 -10.54 -5.58
C LYS A 240 6.69 -11.64 -5.02
N VAL A 241 5.38 -11.50 -5.23
CA VAL A 241 4.37 -12.48 -4.84
C VAL A 241 3.34 -12.71 -5.94
N CYS A 242 2.91 -13.94 -6.09
CA CYS A 242 1.81 -14.34 -6.95
C CYS A 242 0.76 -15.05 -6.09
N PHE A 243 -0.40 -14.41 -5.92
CA PHE A 243 -1.53 -15.05 -5.26
C PHE A 243 -2.15 -16.09 -6.19
N TYR A 244 -2.24 -17.33 -5.71
CA TYR A 244 -2.69 -18.49 -6.48
C TYR A 244 -3.70 -19.32 -5.67
N PRO A 245 -4.70 -19.96 -6.31
CA PRO A 245 -5.76 -20.67 -5.59
C PRO A 245 -5.31 -21.99 -4.95
N ARG A 246 -4.07 -22.44 -5.15
CA ARG A 246 -3.54 -23.72 -4.64
C ARG A 246 -2.09 -23.57 -4.17
N PRO A 247 -1.60 -24.40 -3.24
CA PRO A 247 -0.18 -24.41 -2.92
C PRO A 247 0.63 -24.93 -4.11
N MET A 248 1.82 -24.35 -4.30
CA MET A 248 2.78 -24.74 -5.34
C MET A 248 4.20 -24.74 -4.75
N LYS A 249 5.14 -25.43 -5.41
CA LYS A 249 6.56 -25.49 -4.99
C LYS A 249 7.35 -24.18 -5.17
N TYR A 250 6.82 -23.23 -5.94
CA TYR A 250 7.49 -21.99 -6.30
C TYR A 250 7.42 -20.98 -5.15
N LYS A 251 8.56 -20.36 -4.81
CA LYS A 251 8.67 -19.47 -3.64
C LYS A 251 7.83 -18.21 -3.77
N SER A 252 7.64 -17.71 -5.00
CA SER A 252 6.80 -16.53 -5.23
C SER A 252 5.31 -16.80 -4.99
N ILE A 253 4.88 -18.06 -4.87
CA ILE A 253 3.45 -18.39 -4.76
C ILE A 253 2.94 -18.21 -3.34
N VAL A 254 1.84 -17.48 -3.23
CA VAL A 254 1.11 -17.27 -1.98
C VAL A 254 -0.24 -17.96 -2.10
N PHE A 255 -0.39 -19.02 -1.32
CA PHE A 255 -1.66 -19.70 -1.12
C PHE A 255 -2.25 -19.32 0.24
N CYS A 256 -3.53 -18.95 0.25
CA CYS A 256 -4.25 -18.59 1.47
C CYS A 256 -5.28 -19.68 1.80
N PRO A 257 -5.06 -20.59 2.76
CA PRO A 257 -6.03 -21.64 3.08
C PRO A 257 -7.44 -21.11 3.39
N ARG A 258 -7.53 -19.95 4.07
CA ARG A 258 -8.79 -19.28 4.39
C ARG A 258 -9.58 -18.83 3.15
N TYR A 259 -8.94 -18.60 2.01
CA TYR A 259 -9.64 -18.34 0.76
C TYR A 259 -10.50 -19.55 0.36
N ILE A 260 -9.92 -20.75 0.36
CA ILE A 260 -10.65 -21.99 0.04
C ILE A 260 -11.76 -22.24 1.05
N TRP A 261 -11.49 -22.02 2.34
CA TRP A 261 -12.51 -22.09 3.37
C TRP A 261 -13.67 -21.11 3.09
N LYS A 262 -13.37 -19.86 2.73
CA LYS A 262 -14.39 -18.83 2.42
C LYS A 262 -15.24 -19.27 1.24
N CYS A 263 -14.60 -19.72 0.16
CA CYS A 263 -15.28 -20.22 -1.04
C CYS A 263 -16.25 -21.37 -0.74
N LYS A 264 -15.86 -22.31 0.12
CA LYS A 264 -16.68 -23.49 0.42
C LYS A 264 -17.75 -23.24 1.49
N ASN A 265 -17.41 -22.51 2.55
CA ASN A 265 -18.15 -22.53 3.80
C ASN A 265 -18.81 -21.20 4.19
N MET A 266 -18.38 -20.06 3.64
CA MET A 266 -18.93 -18.78 4.08
C MET A 266 -20.38 -18.63 3.59
N ALA A 267 -21.32 -18.50 4.54
CA ALA A 267 -22.74 -18.41 4.24
C ALA A 267 -23.11 -17.16 3.41
N ARG A 268 -22.54 -16.00 3.73
CA ARG A 268 -22.75 -14.73 3.02
C ARG A 268 -21.58 -14.41 2.08
N LYS A 269 -21.27 -15.31 1.15
CA LYS A 269 -20.25 -15.07 0.12
C LYS A 269 -20.87 -14.41 -1.11
N THR A 270 -20.16 -13.45 -1.68
CA THR A 270 -20.54 -12.78 -2.94
C THR A 270 -20.26 -13.65 -4.16
N SER A 271 -19.22 -14.49 -4.11
CA SER A 271 -18.84 -15.44 -5.17
C SER A 271 -18.24 -16.72 -4.56
N ASN A 272 -18.36 -17.82 -5.30
CA ASN A 272 -17.73 -19.10 -4.96
C ASN A 272 -16.27 -19.19 -5.43
N TYR A 273 -15.81 -18.26 -6.26
CA TYR A 273 -14.47 -18.27 -6.85
C TYR A 273 -14.04 -16.84 -7.21
N ASP A 274 -13.52 -16.12 -6.22
CA ASP A 274 -13.04 -14.74 -6.42
C ASP A 274 -11.80 -14.46 -5.59
N LEU A 275 -10.68 -14.98 -6.06
CA LEU A 275 -9.38 -14.76 -5.44
C LEU A 275 -8.98 -13.27 -5.49
N VAL A 276 -9.34 -12.56 -6.56
CA VAL A 276 -9.02 -11.14 -6.75
C VAL A 276 -9.66 -10.33 -5.63
N TYR A 277 -10.96 -10.49 -5.39
CA TYR A 277 -11.66 -9.82 -4.30
C TYR A 277 -11.10 -10.23 -2.93
N PHE A 278 -10.81 -11.52 -2.71
CA PHE A 278 -10.25 -11.99 -1.45
C PHE A 278 -8.94 -11.29 -1.08
N VAL A 279 -8.01 -11.15 -2.04
CA VAL A 279 -6.70 -10.55 -1.78
C VAL A 279 -6.72 -9.02 -1.82
N MET A 280 -7.72 -8.42 -2.48
CA MET A 280 -7.93 -6.96 -2.46
C MET A 280 -8.61 -6.46 -1.18
N ASP A 281 -9.45 -7.28 -0.55
CA ASP A 281 -10.07 -6.95 0.73
C ASP A 281 -9.05 -7.13 1.86
N THR A 282 -8.59 -6.00 2.41
CA THR A 282 -7.58 -5.98 3.46
C THR A 282 -8.05 -6.67 4.74
N ASN A 283 -9.36 -6.79 4.97
CA ASN A 283 -9.88 -7.55 6.12
C ASN A 283 -9.64 -9.06 6.00
N TRP A 284 -9.66 -9.60 4.78
CA TRP A 284 -9.33 -11.00 4.50
C TRP A 284 -7.83 -11.21 4.37
N LEU A 285 -7.16 -10.32 3.63
CA LEU A 285 -5.72 -10.43 3.40
C LEU A 285 -4.94 -10.39 4.72
N GLN A 286 -5.24 -9.45 5.63
CA GLN A 286 -4.50 -9.33 6.89
C GLN A 286 -4.64 -10.54 7.84
N LYS A 287 -5.69 -11.36 7.65
CA LYS A 287 -5.83 -12.63 8.38
C LYS A 287 -4.89 -13.70 7.82
N SER A 288 -4.77 -13.76 6.49
CA SER A 288 -3.98 -14.77 5.78
C SER A 288 -2.49 -14.43 5.74
N CYS A 289 -2.16 -13.13 5.69
CA CYS A 289 -0.80 -12.63 5.51
C CYS A 289 -0.52 -11.43 6.43
N ASP A 290 0.71 -11.33 6.90
CA ASP A 290 1.29 -10.13 7.50
C ASP A 290 1.71 -9.18 6.37
N ILE A 291 0.91 -8.14 6.15
CA ILE A 291 1.10 -7.21 5.02
C ILE A 291 2.44 -6.48 5.11
N LEU A 292 2.86 -6.06 6.32
CA LEU A 292 4.11 -5.32 6.49
C LEU A 292 5.33 -6.20 6.24
N LYS A 293 5.33 -7.43 6.77
CA LYS A 293 6.40 -8.41 6.47
C LYS A 293 6.49 -8.72 4.98
N MET A 294 5.35 -8.96 4.34
CA MET A 294 5.28 -9.25 2.91
C MET A 294 5.88 -8.10 2.09
N LEU A 295 5.44 -6.86 2.33
CA LEU A 295 5.98 -5.68 1.64
C LEU A 295 7.46 -5.44 1.97
N CYS A 296 7.92 -5.84 3.15
CA CYS A 296 9.34 -5.76 3.55
C CYS A 296 10.21 -6.88 2.94
N GLY A 297 9.62 -7.87 2.27
CA GLY A 297 10.31 -8.99 1.64
C GLY A 297 10.78 -10.05 2.65
N GLU A 298 10.06 -10.24 3.75
CA GLU A 298 10.39 -11.25 4.78
C GLU A 298 9.62 -12.55 4.53
N ASP A 299 10.32 -13.68 4.35
CA ASP A 299 9.74 -14.96 3.91
C ASP A 299 8.61 -15.53 4.79
N ASP A 300 8.52 -15.14 6.05
CA ASP A 300 7.56 -15.66 7.02
C ASP A 300 6.25 -14.84 7.10
N PHE A 301 5.91 -14.12 6.03
CA PHE A 301 4.71 -13.27 5.99
C PHE A 301 3.38 -14.04 5.91
N ILE A 302 3.37 -15.30 5.48
CA ILE A 302 2.15 -16.12 5.43
C ILE A 302 1.79 -16.60 6.84
N ARG A 303 0.61 -16.20 7.33
CA ARG A 303 0.15 -16.48 8.71
C ARG A 303 -0.51 -17.83 8.85
N GLU A 304 -1.18 -18.29 7.80
CA GLU A 304 -2.02 -19.49 7.78
C GLU A 304 -1.42 -20.46 6.77
N LYS A 305 -0.90 -21.59 7.25
CA LYS A 305 -0.27 -22.63 6.44
C LYS A 305 -1.02 -23.95 6.60
#